data_AF-A0A6B1GQL3-F1
#
_entry.id   AF-A0A6B1GQL3-F1
#
_cell.length_a   1.000
_cell.length_b   1.000
_cell.length_c   1.000
_cell.angle_alpha   90.00
_cell.angle_beta   90.00
_cell.angle_gamma   90.00
#
_symmetry.space_group_name_H-M   'P 1'
#
loop_
_entity.id
_entity.type
_entity.pdbx_description
1 polymer ?
#
loop_
_entity_poly.entity_id
_entity_poly.type
_entity_poly.pdbx_seq_one_letter_code
_entity_poly.pdbx_strand_id
1 'polypeptide(L)'
;MNKTTLFITHDLDEAIRIGHRIAIMKDGALVQIGTPEEIVTNPVDDYVEDFVAGISKLQLVTAQKVMQSIEQYENSYGPLNSTDCPVAKLDDSLDHLVDLSIDTDHPIIVKQDDTVMGVVSKRTLLRGIQGKQE
;
A
#
# COMPACT_ATOMS: atom_id res chain seq x y z
N MET A 1 -12.97 10.98 21.67
CA MET A 1 -14.37 10.50 21.57
C MET A 1 -14.40 9.39 20.54
N ASN A 2 -14.73 8.16 20.92
CA ASN A 2 -14.87 7.03 19.97
C ASN A 2 -16.34 6.98 19.53
N LYS A 3 -16.67 7.70 18.47
CA LYS A 3 -18.00 7.64 17.85
C LYS A 3 -17.93 6.74 16.63
N THR A 4 -18.88 5.82 16.52
CA THR A 4 -19.06 5.02 15.31
C THR A 4 -19.99 5.76 14.37
N THR A 5 -19.57 5.93 13.12
CA THR A 5 -20.35 6.60 12.07
C THR A 5 -20.50 5.65 10.90
N LEU A 6 -21.72 5.54 10.37
CA LEU A 6 -22.02 4.86 9.12
C LEU A 6 -22.22 5.93 8.05
N PHE A 7 -21.34 5.96 7.05
CA PHE A 7 -21.44 6.85 5.90
C PHE A 7 -21.85 6.03 4.68
N ILE A 8 -22.81 6.56 3.90
CA ILE A 8 -23.31 5.92 2.68
C ILE A 8 -23.10 6.91 1.55
N THR A 9 -22.37 6.50 0.54
CA THR A 9 -22.09 7.27 -0.67
C THR A 9 -22.13 6.35 -1.88
N HIS A 10 -22.27 6.96 -3.06
CA HIS A 10 -22.13 6.31 -4.36
C HIS A 10 -20.71 6.47 -4.93
N ASP A 11 -19.89 7.30 -4.30
CA ASP A 11 -18.53 7.61 -4.73
C ASP A 11 -17.51 6.83 -3.91
N LEU A 12 -16.68 6.05 -4.60
CA LEU A 12 -15.63 5.26 -3.96
C LEU A 12 -14.49 6.13 -3.41
N ASP A 13 -14.15 7.25 -4.04
CA ASP A 13 -13.10 8.16 -3.56
C ASP A 13 -13.47 8.73 -2.18
N GLU A 14 -14.74 9.09 -1.99
CA GLU A 14 -15.25 9.52 -0.69
C GLU A 14 -15.17 8.42 0.36
N ALA A 15 -15.55 7.20 -0.01
CA ALA A 15 -15.52 6.04 0.88
C ALA A 15 -14.08 5.69 1.31
N ILE A 16 -13.12 5.79 0.39
CA ILE A 16 -11.70 5.55 0.65
C ILE A 16 -11.10 6.61 1.56
N ARG A 17 -11.43 7.89 1.34
CA ARG A 17 -10.84 9.00 2.09
C ARG A 17 -11.26 9.02 3.56
N ILE A 18 -12.47 8.57 3.88
CA ILE A 18 -13.07 8.72 5.22
C ILE A 18 -13.22 7.35 5.92
N GLY A 19 -13.40 6.28 5.15
CA GLY A 19 -13.73 4.96 5.64
C GLY A 19 -12.51 4.20 6.15
N HIS A 20 -12.58 3.73 7.39
CA HIS A 20 -11.66 2.71 7.90
C HIS A 20 -12.01 1.31 7.35
N ARG A 21 -13.29 1.11 7.03
CA ARG A 21 -13.86 -0.09 6.42
C ARG A 21 -14.90 0.34 5.40
N ILE A 22 -14.90 -0.31 4.26
CA ILE A 22 -15.81 -0.08 3.15
C ILE A 22 -16.63 -1.34 2.95
N ALA A 23 -17.92 -1.16 2.67
CA ALA A 23 -18.85 -2.22 2.31
C ALA A 23 -19.46 -1.87 0.96
N ILE A 24 -19.20 -2.68 -0.07
CA ILE A 24 -19.78 -2.54 -1.40
C ILE A 24 -21.07 -3.34 -1.46
N MET A 25 -22.11 -2.72 -1.99
CA MET A 25 -23.42 -3.33 -2.20
C MET A 25 -23.80 -3.32 -3.68
N LYS A 26 -24.54 -4.34 -4.11
CA LYS A 26 -25.13 -4.46 -5.45
C LYS A 26 -26.49 -5.15 -5.33
N ASP A 27 -27.51 -4.60 -5.98
CA ASP A 27 -28.87 -5.16 -6.01
C ASP A 27 -29.46 -5.48 -4.60
N GLY A 28 -29.10 -4.67 -3.60
CA GLY A 28 -29.53 -4.84 -2.21
C GLY A 28 -28.74 -5.88 -1.40
N ALA A 29 -27.74 -6.54 -2.00
CA ALA A 29 -26.84 -7.47 -1.33
C ALA A 29 -25.46 -6.85 -1.05
N LEU A 30 -24.85 -7.24 0.06
CA LEU A 30 -23.43 -6.95 0.34
C LEU A 30 -22.56 -7.87 -0.51
N VAL A 31 -21.66 -7.27 -1.30
CA VAL A 31 -20.76 -8.00 -2.21
C VAL A 31 -19.40 -8.18 -1.56
N GLN A 32 -18.80 -7.11 -1.07
CA GLN A 32 -17.48 -7.14 -0.44
C GLN A 32 -17.40 -6.18 0.75
N ILE A 33 -16.72 -6.59 1.80
CA ILE A 33 -16.38 -5.73 2.95
C ILE A 33 -14.89 -5.86 3.20
N GLY A 34 -14.20 -4.73 3.33
CA GLY A 34 -12.76 -4.72 3.58
C GLY A 34 -12.26 -3.34 3.97
N THR A 35 -10.98 -3.23 4.21
CA THR A 35 -10.25 -1.95 4.23
C THR A 35 -10.23 -1.33 2.83
N PRO A 36 -10.04 0.00 2.71
CA PRO A 36 -9.89 0.65 1.41
C PRO A 36 -8.89 -0.04 0.49
N GLU A 37 -7.77 -0.49 1.04
CA GLU A 37 -6.76 -1.21 0.29
C GLU A 37 -7.24 -2.58 -0.21
N GLU A 38 -7.83 -3.41 0.65
CA GLU A 38 -8.33 -4.74 0.26
C GLU A 38 -9.39 -4.66 -0.84
N ILE A 39 -10.25 -3.65 -0.80
CA ILE A 39 -11.24 -3.39 -1.85
C ILE A 39 -10.57 -3.18 -3.22
N VAL A 40 -9.44 -2.47 -3.25
CA VAL A 40 -8.77 -2.08 -4.51
C VAL A 40 -7.72 -3.10 -4.95
N THR A 41 -7.05 -3.77 -4.02
CA THR A 41 -5.98 -4.74 -4.32
C THR A 41 -6.50 -6.15 -4.55
N ASN A 42 -7.64 -6.51 -3.94
CA ASN A 42 -8.23 -7.84 -4.02
C ASN A 42 -9.76 -7.77 -4.23
N PRO A 43 -10.23 -7.29 -5.40
CA PRO A 43 -11.65 -7.30 -5.72
C PRO A 43 -12.19 -8.74 -5.78
N VAL A 44 -13.40 -8.96 -5.22
CA VAL A 44 -13.99 -10.30 -5.09
C VAL A 44 -14.60 -10.83 -6.39
N ASP A 45 -15.02 -9.93 -7.29
CA ASP A 45 -15.62 -10.24 -8.58
C ASP A 45 -15.39 -9.10 -9.61
N ASP A 46 -15.76 -9.36 -10.86
CA ASP A 46 -15.61 -8.40 -11.97
C ASP A 46 -16.36 -7.08 -11.72
N TYR A 47 -17.47 -7.11 -10.98
CA TYR A 47 -18.21 -5.90 -10.66
C TYR A 47 -17.43 -5.00 -9.71
N VAL A 48 -16.83 -5.57 -8.66
CA VAL A 48 -15.97 -4.81 -7.76
C VAL A 48 -14.70 -4.36 -8.48
N GLU A 49 -14.11 -5.19 -9.34
CA GLU A 49 -12.94 -4.81 -10.14
C GLU A 49 -13.23 -3.59 -11.03
N ASP A 50 -14.34 -3.60 -11.77
CA ASP A 50 -14.79 -2.46 -12.58
C ASP A 50 -15.05 -1.22 -11.71
N PHE A 51 -15.62 -1.40 -10.52
CA PHE A 51 -15.95 -0.31 -9.60
C PHE A 51 -14.69 0.39 -9.04
N VAL A 52 -13.59 -0.35 -8.85
CA VAL A 52 -12.33 0.17 -8.28
C VAL A 52 -11.29 0.55 -9.33
N ALA A 53 -11.56 0.30 -10.63
CA ALA A 53 -10.60 0.46 -11.72
C ALA A 53 -9.99 1.88 -11.84
N GLY A 54 -10.71 2.92 -11.39
CA GLY A 54 -10.24 4.31 -11.41
C GLY A 54 -9.35 4.71 -10.23
N ILE A 55 -9.20 3.85 -9.22
CA ILE A 55 -8.51 4.20 -7.98
C ILE A 55 -7.02 3.86 -8.06
N SER A 56 -6.19 4.85 -7.73
CA SER A 56 -4.74 4.64 -7.65
C SER A 56 -4.36 3.84 -6.41
N LYS A 57 -3.82 2.63 -6.63
CA LYS A 57 -3.23 1.78 -5.58
C LYS A 57 -2.06 2.48 -4.85
N LEU A 58 -1.40 3.45 -5.50
CA LEU A 58 -0.25 4.17 -4.95
C LEU A 58 -0.57 4.93 -3.65
N GLN A 59 -1.81 5.39 -3.50
CA GLN A 59 -2.23 6.16 -2.33
C GLN A 59 -2.67 5.28 -1.16
N LEU A 60 -2.93 4.00 -1.42
CA LEU A 60 -3.51 3.08 -0.45
C LEU A 60 -2.48 2.12 0.15
N VAL A 61 -1.42 1.83 -0.60
CA VAL A 61 -0.37 0.89 -0.17
C VAL A 61 0.75 1.66 0.54
N THR A 62 1.12 1.18 1.73
CA THR A 62 2.18 1.78 2.55
C THR A 62 3.50 1.01 2.46
N ALA A 63 4.59 1.65 2.89
CA ALA A 63 5.92 1.06 2.94
C ALA A 63 5.98 -0.27 3.70
N GLN A 64 5.23 -0.37 4.82
CA GLN A 64 5.16 -1.60 5.60
C GLN A 64 4.67 -2.82 4.79
N LYS A 65 3.79 -2.60 3.80
CA LYS A 65 3.20 -3.70 3.03
C LYS A 65 4.01 -4.10 1.80
N VAL A 66 4.89 -3.23 1.33
CA VAL A 66 5.76 -3.49 0.17
C VAL A 66 7.21 -3.75 0.56
N MET A 67 7.61 -3.51 1.81
CA MET A 67 8.97 -3.82 2.24
C MET A 67 9.22 -5.33 2.28
N GLN A 68 10.46 -5.71 2.01
CA GLN A 68 10.98 -7.05 2.28
C GLN A 68 11.86 -7.01 3.52
N SER A 69 12.10 -8.18 4.14
CA SER A 69 13.01 -8.25 5.28
C SER A 69 14.45 -7.98 4.84
N ILE A 70 15.29 -7.53 5.79
CA ILE A 70 16.73 -7.30 5.53
C ILE A 70 17.38 -8.60 5.04
N GLU A 71 17.06 -9.73 5.68
CA GLU A 71 17.58 -11.04 5.29
C GLU A 71 17.20 -11.42 3.85
N GLN A 72 15.93 -11.21 3.45
CA GLN A 72 15.48 -11.46 2.06
C GLN A 72 16.21 -10.59 1.04
N TYR A 73 16.44 -9.33 1.40
CA TYR A 73 17.22 -8.41 0.57
C TYR A 73 18.67 -8.89 0.44
N GLU A 74 19.34 -9.19 1.56
CA GLU A 74 20.74 -9.58 1.56
C GLU A 74 21.01 -10.87 0.81
N ASN A 75 20.09 -11.83 0.88
CA ASN A 75 20.15 -13.07 0.10
C ASN A 75 20.08 -12.82 -1.42
N SER A 76 19.43 -11.74 -1.85
CA SER A 76 19.20 -11.44 -3.27
C SER A 76 20.21 -10.44 -3.86
N TYR A 77 20.67 -9.48 -3.05
CA TYR A 77 21.46 -8.32 -3.51
C TYR A 77 22.79 -8.14 -2.76
N GLY A 78 23.08 -8.95 -1.74
CA GLY A 78 24.26 -8.81 -0.89
C GLY A 78 24.05 -7.85 0.29
N PRO A 79 25.09 -7.61 1.12
CA PRO A 79 24.97 -6.87 2.37
C PRO A 79 24.40 -5.46 2.16
N LEU A 80 23.47 -5.06 3.03
CA LEU A 80 22.86 -3.74 2.95
C LEU A 80 23.85 -2.67 3.44
N ASN A 81 24.37 -1.87 2.51
CA ASN A 81 25.07 -0.64 2.87
C ASN A 81 24.04 0.45 3.18
N SER A 82 23.99 0.89 4.44
CA SER A 82 23.05 1.94 4.86
C SER A 82 23.51 3.36 4.54
N THR A 83 24.71 3.52 3.97
CA THR A 83 25.27 4.82 3.57
C THR A 83 24.54 5.30 2.31
N ASP A 84 24.06 6.55 2.32
CA ASP A 84 23.35 7.20 1.21
C ASP A 84 21.99 6.59 0.80
N CYS A 85 21.46 5.65 1.60
CA CYS A 85 20.12 5.11 1.39
C CYS A 85 19.04 6.10 1.88
N PRO A 86 18.02 6.42 1.05
CA PRO A 86 16.87 7.19 1.51
C PRO A 86 16.12 6.41 2.60
N VAL A 87 15.46 7.16 3.51
CA VAL A 87 14.73 6.59 4.65
C VAL A 87 13.27 6.94 4.55
N ALA A 88 12.41 5.94 4.73
CA ALA A 88 10.96 6.07 4.80
C ALA A 88 10.43 5.52 6.13
N LYS A 89 9.23 5.96 6.52
CA LYS A 89 8.48 5.43 7.66
C LYS A 89 7.55 4.30 7.22
N LEU A 90 7.07 3.49 8.18
CA LEU A 90 6.16 2.37 7.90
C LEU A 90 4.85 2.80 7.21
N ASP A 91 4.36 3.99 7.54
CA ASP A 91 3.11 4.57 7.07
C ASP A 91 3.26 5.44 5.82
N ASP A 92 4.49 5.66 5.32
CA ASP A 92 4.70 6.39 4.08
C ASP A 92 4.03 5.67 2.91
N SER A 93 3.38 6.45 2.04
CA SER A 93 2.68 5.93 0.87
C SER A 93 3.65 5.43 -0.20
N LEU A 94 3.17 4.53 -1.04
CA LEU A 94 3.93 4.05 -2.19
C LEU A 94 4.32 5.20 -3.15
N ASP A 95 3.48 6.23 -3.26
CA ASP A 95 3.77 7.47 -4.00
C ASP A 95 5.03 8.17 -3.46
N HIS A 96 5.12 8.38 -2.14
CA HIS A 96 6.30 8.94 -1.49
C HIS A 96 7.55 8.07 -1.68
N LEU A 97 7.39 6.74 -1.66
CA LEU A 97 8.50 5.83 -1.96
C LEU A 97 8.99 5.93 -3.40
N VAL A 98 8.07 6.17 -4.35
CA VAL A 98 8.44 6.43 -5.75
C VAL A 98 9.30 7.69 -5.82
N ASP A 99 8.87 8.78 -5.20
CA ASP A 99 9.62 10.04 -5.17
C ASP A 99 11.02 9.87 -4.58
N LEU A 100 11.15 9.16 -3.46
CA LEU A 100 12.45 8.87 -2.83
C LEU A 100 13.38 8.03 -3.74
N SER A 101 12.82 7.28 -4.69
CA SER A 101 13.57 6.40 -5.60
C SER A 101 13.99 7.05 -6.93
N ILE A 102 13.51 8.26 -7.22
CA ILE A 102 13.78 8.94 -8.51
C ILE A 102 15.27 9.28 -8.63
N ASP A 103 15.85 9.84 -7.56
CA ASP A 103 17.21 10.41 -7.59
C ASP A 103 18.30 9.44 -7.10
N THR A 104 17.96 8.17 -6.85
CA THR A 104 18.90 7.20 -6.31
C THR A 104 18.66 5.78 -6.81
N ASP A 105 19.73 5.02 -6.98
CA ASP A 105 19.68 3.58 -7.22
C ASP A 105 19.76 2.76 -5.93
N HIS A 106 19.99 3.42 -4.80
CA HIS A 106 20.03 2.78 -3.49
C HIS A 106 18.63 2.34 -3.06
N PRO A 107 18.52 1.22 -2.32
CA PRO A 107 17.25 0.79 -1.77
C PRO A 107 16.78 1.75 -0.67
N ILE A 108 15.46 1.84 -0.47
CA ILE A 108 14.86 2.66 0.56
C ILE A 108 14.81 1.87 1.86
N ILE A 109 15.33 2.43 2.95
CA ILE A 109 15.31 1.82 4.27
C ILE A 109 14.02 2.25 4.98
N VAL A 110 13.23 1.27 5.43
CA VAL A 110 12.01 1.53 6.20
C VAL A 110 12.35 1.45 7.68
N LYS A 111 12.19 2.57 8.40
CA LYS A 111 12.46 2.66 9.84
C LYS A 111 11.19 2.92 10.63
N GLN A 112 11.17 2.39 11.86
CA GLN A 112 10.27 2.83 12.92
C GLN A 112 11.12 3.31 14.09
N ASP A 113 10.98 4.58 14.45
CA ASP A 113 11.86 5.27 15.37
C ASP A 113 13.33 5.17 14.92
N ASP A 114 14.17 4.39 15.64
CA ASP A 114 15.58 4.16 15.29
C ASP A 114 15.87 2.72 14.85
N THR A 115 14.82 1.89 14.73
CA THR A 115 14.95 0.49 14.32
C THR A 115 14.65 0.33 12.84
N VAL A 116 15.54 -0.35 12.11
CA VAL A 116 15.29 -0.73 10.72
C VAL A 116 14.32 -1.90 10.70
N MET A 117 13.14 -1.69 10.12
CA MET A 117 12.07 -2.68 10.03
C MET A 117 12.15 -3.48 8.72
N GLY A 118 12.67 -2.86 7.65
CA GLY A 118 12.76 -3.52 6.35
C GLY A 118 13.37 -2.62 5.28
N VAL A 119 13.35 -3.13 4.05
CA VAL A 119 13.95 -2.47 2.89
C VAL A 119 12.98 -2.55 1.70
N VAL A 120 12.86 -1.47 0.94
CA VAL A 120 12.13 -1.43 -0.33
C VAL A 120 13.14 -1.28 -1.46
N SER A 121 13.27 -2.32 -2.28
CA SER A 121 14.06 -2.26 -3.51
C SER A 121 13.23 -1.73 -4.68
N LYS A 122 13.86 -1.24 -5.77
CA LYS A 122 13.13 -0.88 -7.00
C LYS A 122 12.22 -2.01 -7.52
N ARG A 123 12.66 -3.26 -7.37
CA ARG A 123 11.85 -4.43 -7.76
C ARG A 123 10.60 -4.58 -6.90
N THR A 124 10.73 -4.43 -5.58
CA THR A 124 9.59 -4.54 -4.65
C THR A 124 8.64 -3.35 -4.79
N LEU A 125 9.18 -2.15 -5.03
CA LEU A 125 8.42 -0.95 -5.35
C LEU A 125 7.54 -1.17 -6.60
N LEU A 126 8.14 -1.57 -7.72
CA LEU A 126 7.41 -1.83 -8.97
C LEU A 126 6.36 -2.93 -8.82
N ARG A 127 6.63 -3.98 -8.02
CA ARG A 127 5.65 -5.01 -7.68
C ARG A 127 4.45 -4.44 -6.90
N GLY A 128 4.72 -3.54 -5.95
CA GLY A 128 3.68 -2.81 -5.22
C GLY A 128 2.78 -2.00 -6.14
N ILE A 129 3.35 -1.33 -7.15
CA ILE A 129 2.59 -0.58 -8.16
C ILE A 129 1.69 -1.50 -8.98
N GLN A 130 2.20 -2.69 -9.33
CA GLN A 130 1.42 -3.70 -10.07
C GLN A 130 0.33 -4.37 -9.21
N GLY A 131 0.29 -4.14 -7.89
CA GLY A 131 -0.68 -4.74 -6.98
C GLY A 131 -0.55 -6.26 -6.83
N LYS A 132 0.63 -6.82 -7.08
CA LYS A 132 0.89 -8.27 -6.90
C LYS A 132 1.57 -8.49 -5.54
N GLN A 133 0.85 -9.08 -4.60
CA GLN A 133 1.44 -9.72 -3.42
C GLN A 133 1.63 -11.22 -3.74
N GLU A 134 2.77 -11.79 -3.35
CA GLU A 134 3.01 -13.25 -3.41
C GLU A 134 2.20 -13.98 -2.34
#